data_AF-A0A1V5VUW8-F1
#
_entry.id   AF-A0A1V5VUW8-F1
#
_cell.length_a   1.000
_cell.length_b   1.000
_cell.length_c   1.000
_cell.angle_alpha   90.00
_cell.angle_beta   90.00
_cell.angle_gamma   90.00
#
_symmetry.space_group_name_H-M   'P 1'
#
loop_
_entity.id
_entity.type
_entity.pdbx_description
1 polymer ?
#
loop_
_entity_poly.entity_id
_entity_poly.type
_entity_poly.pdbx_seq_one_letter_code
_entity_poly.pdbx_strand_id
1 'polypeptide(L)'
;MLFEIPRDVAELAADCGYDVGGQMLEIQAIPHGLEIGGALLVVGGKLVAVELPNIHPDSHRNHYYPDLDALARVYPDAEVFGIWHTHWNDVPPSAQDKRAQGIWAAEYGVPVFAIFSDTKSWWLS
;
A
#
# COMPACT_ATOMS: atom_id res chain seq x y z
N MET A 1 -9.34 -2.37 11.01
CA MET A 1 -8.67 -1.21 11.64
C MET A 1 -8.78 -0.03 10.70
N LEU A 2 -8.93 1.19 11.23
CA LEU A 2 -9.10 2.40 10.44
C LEU A 2 -7.86 3.27 10.58
N PHE A 3 -7.25 3.65 9.47
CA PHE A 3 -6.10 4.55 9.43
C PHE A 3 -6.48 5.83 8.69
N GLU A 4 -6.07 6.97 9.24
CA GLU A 4 -6.19 8.24 8.53
C GLU A 4 -5.20 8.25 7.36
N ILE A 5 -5.67 8.64 6.18
CA ILE A 5 -4.79 8.85 5.03
C ILE A 5 -4.05 10.18 5.26
N PRO A 6 -2.71 10.18 5.30
CA PRO A 6 -1.95 11.41 5.48
C PRO A 6 -2.25 12.44 4.39
N ARG A 7 -2.17 13.72 4.78
CA ARG A 7 -2.48 14.83 3.88
C ARG A 7 -1.63 14.85 2.61
N ASP A 8 -0.33 14.58 2.74
CA ASP A 8 0.62 14.51 1.62
C ASP A 8 0.27 13.36 0.64
N VAL A 9 -0.15 12.21 1.16
CA VAL A 9 -0.67 11.10 0.35
C VAL A 9 -1.96 11.49 -0.38
N ALA A 10 -2.85 12.22 0.29
CA ALA A 10 -4.07 12.73 -0.32
C ALA A 10 -3.78 13.80 -1.40
N GLU A 11 -2.79 14.66 -1.20
CA GLU A 11 -2.33 15.65 -2.18
C GLU A 11 -1.71 14.94 -3.41
N LEU A 12 -0.88 13.92 -3.20
CA LEU A 12 -0.33 13.08 -4.29
C LEU A 12 -1.44 12.39 -5.09
N ALA A 13 -2.46 11.86 -4.42
CA ALA A 13 -3.61 11.28 -5.10
C ALA A 13 -4.35 12.35 -5.92
N ALA A 14 -4.57 13.55 -5.37
CA ALA A 14 -5.25 14.64 -6.05
C ALA A 14 -4.53 15.09 -7.31
N ASP A 15 -3.19 15.10 -7.32
CA ASP A 15 -2.38 15.36 -8.51
C ASP A 15 -2.59 14.31 -9.60
N CYS A 16 -2.99 13.08 -9.23
CA CYS A 16 -3.40 12.01 -10.14
C CYS A 16 -4.91 12.02 -10.49
N GLY A 17 -5.70 13.00 -10.03
CA GLY A 17 -7.17 13.05 -10.21
C GLY A 17 -7.99 12.39 -9.10
N TYR A 18 -7.29 11.96 -8.04
CA TYR A 18 -7.68 11.36 -6.76
C TYR A 18 -8.32 12.24 -5.67
N ASP A 19 -9.64 12.23 -5.43
CA ASP A 19 -10.16 12.86 -4.19
C ASP A 19 -10.26 11.86 -3.02
N VAL A 20 -9.11 11.55 -2.40
CA VAL A 20 -9.03 10.67 -1.21
C VAL A 20 -8.84 11.43 0.12
N GLY A 21 -8.95 12.76 0.09
CA GLY A 21 -8.75 13.61 1.26
C GLY A 21 -9.80 13.40 2.34
N GLY A 22 -9.36 13.32 3.61
CA GLY A 22 -10.25 13.14 4.75
C GLY A 22 -10.94 11.77 4.81
N GLN A 23 -10.54 10.82 3.96
CA GLN A 23 -11.03 9.44 4.01
C GLN A 23 -10.24 8.62 5.05
N MET A 24 -10.92 7.64 5.63
CA MET A 24 -10.29 6.61 6.46
C MET A 24 -10.04 5.38 5.59
N LEU A 25 -8.83 4.84 5.63
CA LEU A 25 -8.50 3.56 5.03
C LEU A 25 -8.86 2.44 6.03
N GLU A 26 -9.79 1.58 5.63
CA GLU A 26 -10.11 0.37 6.39
C GLU A 26 -9.25 -0.80 5.91
N ILE A 27 -8.53 -1.42 6.86
CA ILE A 27 -7.82 -2.68 6.66
C ILE A 27 -8.56 -3.75 7.47
N GLN A 28 -9.12 -4.75 6.79
CA GLN A 28 -9.72 -5.90 7.46
C GLN A 28 -8.63 -6.60 8.29
N ALA A 29 -8.97 -7.01 9.52
CA ALA A 29 -8.03 -7.35 10.58
C ALA A 29 -6.75 -8.06 10.10
N ILE A 30 -5.59 -7.46 10.40
CA ILE A 30 -4.27 -8.09 10.18
C ILE A 30 -4.26 -9.36 11.05
N PRO A 31 -4.18 -10.57 10.49
CA PRO A 31 -4.04 -11.78 11.29
C PRO A 31 -2.75 -11.66 12.11
N HIS A 32 -2.88 -11.69 13.44
CA HIS A 32 -1.72 -11.64 14.32
C HIS A 32 -0.69 -12.70 13.89
N GLY A 33 0.53 -12.25 13.56
CA GLY A 33 1.64 -13.16 13.31
C GLY A 33 1.96 -13.48 11.84
N LEU A 34 1.39 -12.77 10.86
CA LEU A 34 1.83 -12.85 9.47
C LEU A 34 2.27 -11.49 8.95
N GLU A 35 3.45 -11.42 8.33
CA GLU A 35 3.78 -10.32 7.42
C GLU A 35 2.87 -10.46 6.20
N ILE A 36 1.81 -9.66 6.16
CA ILE A 36 0.92 -9.56 5.02
C ILE A 36 1.23 -8.28 4.25
N GLY A 37 0.94 -8.31 2.96
CA GLY A 37 1.09 -7.16 2.10
C GLY A 37 0.10 -7.18 0.95
N GLY A 38 0.10 -6.10 0.19
CA GLY A 38 -0.95 -5.86 -0.77
C GLY A 38 -0.71 -4.64 -1.64
N ALA A 39 -1.74 -4.31 -2.41
CA ALA A 39 -1.80 -3.07 -3.17
C ALA A 39 -2.77 -2.10 -2.51
N LEU A 40 -2.45 -0.82 -2.64
CA LEU A 40 -3.37 0.29 -2.42
C LEU A 40 -3.96 0.64 -3.78
N LEU A 41 -5.28 0.48 -3.90
CA LEU A 41 -6.04 0.73 -5.11
C LEU A 41 -6.87 1.98 -4.94
N VAL A 42 -7.03 2.76 -6.00
CA VAL A 42 -8.09 3.75 -6.08
C VAL A 42 -9.26 3.17 -6.86
N VAL A 43 -10.40 3.03 -6.19
CA VAL A 43 -11.64 2.49 -6.77
C VAL A 43 -12.76 3.50 -6.56
N GLY A 44 -13.24 4.10 -7.65
CA GLY A 44 -14.32 5.10 -7.58
C GLY A 44 -14.00 6.30 -6.69
N GLY A 45 -12.74 6.76 -6.69
CA GLY A 45 -12.27 7.88 -5.88
C GLY A 45 -12.00 7.54 -4.41
N LYS A 46 -11.99 6.25 -4.04
CA LYS A 46 -11.65 5.82 -2.68
C LYS A 46 -10.37 5.01 -2.68
N LEU A 47 -9.52 5.25 -1.69
CA LEU A 47 -8.36 4.40 -1.46
C LEU A 47 -8.78 3.13 -0.71
N VAL A 48 -8.41 1.98 -1.26
CA VAL A 48 -8.72 0.66 -0.70
C VAL A 48 -7.43 -0.14 -0.60
N ALA A 49 -7.21 -0.79 0.54
CA ALA A 49 -6.11 -1.73 0.72
C ALA A 49 -6.62 -3.15 0.40
N VAL A 50 -5.98 -3.80 -0.57
CA VAL A 50 -6.30 -5.17 -0.94
C VAL A 50 -5.10 -6.05 -0.61
N GLU A 51 -5.32 -7.08 0.20
CA GLU A 51 -4.31 -8.10 0.46
C GLU A 51 -4.02 -8.87 -0.82
N LEU A 52 -2.74 -9.08 -1.11
CA LEU A 52 -2.31 -9.90 -2.23
C LEU A 52 -1.44 -11.02 -1.70
N PRO A 53 -1.77 -12.28 -2.02
CA PRO A 53 -0.97 -13.40 -1.58
C PRO A 53 0.47 -13.22 -2.07
N ASN A 54 1.41 -13.31 -1.13
CA ASN A 54 2.87 -13.30 -1.32
C ASN A 54 3.59 -11.95 -1.42
N ILE A 55 2.99 -10.80 -1.10
CA ILE A 55 3.77 -9.56 -0.95
C ILE A 55 4.50 -9.55 0.40
N HIS A 56 5.76 -9.99 0.40
CA HIS A 56 6.65 -9.96 1.56
C HIS A 56 7.72 -8.86 1.37
N PRO A 57 8.07 -8.07 2.40
CA PRO A 57 9.11 -7.04 2.29
C PRO A 57 10.52 -7.57 1.92
N ASP A 58 10.79 -8.88 2.05
CA ASP A 58 12.03 -9.55 1.61
C ASP A 58 12.06 -9.99 0.13
N SER A 59 11.00 -9.69 -0.62
CA SER A 59 10.78 -10.22 -1.98
C SER A 59 11.63 -9.60 -3.10
N HIS A 60 12.53 -8.66 -2.84
CA HIS A 60 13.44 -8.17 -3.90
C HIS A 60 14.33 -9.26 -4.54
N ARG A 61 14.45 -10.44 -3.91
CA ARG A 61 15.10 -11.62 -4.51
C ARG A 61 14.12 -12.66 -5.06
N ASN A 62 12.86 -12.64 -4.62
CA ASN A 62 11.81 -13.56 -5.04
C ASN A 62 10.67 -12.74 -5.60
N HIS A 63 10.68 -12.51 -6.92
CA HIS A 63 9.69 -11.88 -7.77
C HIS A 63 8.21 -12.05 -7.35
N TYR A 64 7.80 -11.47 -6.23
CA TYR A 64 6.40 -11.39 -5.86
C TYR A 64 5.94 -10.01 -6.25
N TYR A 65 5.88 -9.84 -7.57
CA TYR A 65 4.98 -8.87 -8.12
C TYR A 65 3.59 -9.17 -7.56
N PRO A 66 2.83 -8.17 -7.06
CA PRO A 66 1.40 -8.30 -7.15
C PRO A 66 1.13 -8.72 -8.60
N ASP A 67 0.41 -9.82 -8.80
CA ASP A 67 -0.09 -10.15 -10.12
C ASP A 67 -1.06 -9.02 -10.48
N LEU A 68 -0.51 -7.93 -11.03
CA LEU A 68 -1.21 -6.70 -11.38
C LEU A 68 -2.31 -7.04 -12.39
N ASP A 69 -2.09 -8.07 -13.21
CA ASP A 69 -3.09 -8.61 -14.12
C ASP A 69 -4.20 -9.36 -13.38
N ALA A 70 -3.92 -10.07 -12.29
CA ALA A 70 -4.95 -10.63 -11.40
C ALA A 70 -5.72 -9.52 -10.68
N LEU A 71 -5.04 -8.49 -10.20
CA LEU A 71 -5.69 -7.30 -9.62
C LEU A 71 -6.63 -6.64 -10.62
N ALA A 72 -6.17 -6.38 -11.85
CA ALA A 72 -6.98 -5.80 -12.92
C ALA A 72 -8.15 -6.71 -13.33
N ARG A 73 -8.06 -8.04 -13.14
CA ARG A 73 -9.19 -8.94 -13.39
C ARG A 73 -10.27 -8.87 -12.30
N VAL A 74 -9.88 -8.65 -11.05
CA VAL A 74 -10.80 -8.55 -9.91
C VAL A 74 -11.34 -7.13 -9.76
N TYR A 75 -10.51 -6.14 -10.05
CA TYR A 75 -10.78 -4.71 -9.96
C TYR A 75 -10.44 -4.03 -11.30
N PRO A 76 -11.25 -4.25 -12.35
CA PRO A 76 -10.96 -3.77 -13.71
C PRO A 76 -10.93 -2.25 -13.86
N ASP A 77 -11.60 -1.54 -12.94
CA ASP A 77 -11.67 -0.08 -12.92
C ASP A 77 -10.77 0.53 -11.83
N ALA A 78 -9.88 -0.26 -11.24
CA ALA A 78 -8.99 0.20 -10.18
C ALA A 78 -7.61 0.57 -10.70
N GLU A 79 -7.07 1.67 -10.21
CA GLU A 79 -5.69 2.04 -10.44
C GLU A 79 -4.83 1.74 -9.22
N VAL A 80 -3.64 1.19 -9.45
CA VAL A 80 -2.67 0.93 -8.38
C VAL A 80 -2.01 2.25 -8.01
N PHE A 81 -2.30 2.71 -6.81
CA PHE A 81 -1.76 3.96 -6.27
C PHE A 81 -0.61 3.72 -5.29
N GLY A 82 -0.52 2.52 -4.73
CA GLY A 82 0.49 2.19 -3.75
C GLY A 82 0.65 0.71 -3.52
N ILE A 83 1.65 0.37 -2.72
CA ILE A 83 1.76 -0.94 -2.08
C ILE A 83 1.71 -0.78 -0.57
N TRP A 84 1.43 -1.88 0.11
CA TRP A 84 1.49 -1.89 1.55
C TRP A 84 1.97 -3.22 2.13
N HIS A 85 2.51 -3.16 3.34
CA HIS A 85 2.71 -4.35 4.18
C HIS A 85 2.57 -4.01 5.67
N THR A 86 2.73 -5.02 6.51
CA THR A 86 2.58 -4.89 7.96
C THR A 86 3.88 -5.07 8.72
N HIS A 87 4.08 -4.27 9.76
CA HIS A 87 5.11 -4.46 10.77
C HIS A 87 4.50 -4.92 12.10
N TRP A 88 5.23 -5.78 12.81
CA TRP A 88 4.90 -6.13 14.17
C TRP A 88 5.32 -5.01 15.13
N ASN A 89 4.59 -4.83 16.24
CA ASN A 89 4.97 -3.99 17.38
C ASN A 89 5.29 -2.51 17.07
N ASP A 90 4.50 -1.88 16.21
CA ASP A 90 4.66 -0.48 15.82
C ASP A 90 6.08 -0.10 15.33
N VAL A 91 6.76 -1.00 14.63
CA VAL A 91 8.12 -0.75 14.12
C VAL A 91 8.07 0.24 12.94
N PRO A 92 8.83 1.33 12.95
CA PRO A 92 8.87 2.29 11.84
C PRO A 92 9.55 1.70 10.58
N PRO A 93 9.48 2.40 9.43
CA PRO A 93 10.05 1.93 8.18
C PRO A 93 11.56 1.69 8.29
N SER A 94 11.98 0.50 7.85
CA SER A 94 13.37 0.06 7.74
C SER A 94 14.07 0.69 6.54
N ALA A 95 15.39 0.50 6.44
CA ALA A 95 16.15 0.91 5.25
C ALA A 95 15.72 0.12 4.00
N GLN A 96 15.22 -1.10 4.18
CA GLN A 96 14.73 -1.96 3.12
C GLN A 96 13.41 -1.43 2.56
N ASP A 97 12.49 -1.00 3.41
CA ASP A 97 11.21 -0.41 2.97
C ASP A 97 11.43 0.85 2.14
N LYS A 98 12.38 1.70 2.55
CA LYS A 98 12.76 2.91 1.80
C LYS A 98 13.38 2.57 0.45
N ARG A 99 14.23 1.54 0.40
CA ARG A 99 14.81 1.06 -0.86
C ARG A 99 13.71 0.49 -1.77
N ALA A 100 12.77 -0.24 -1.20
CA ALA A 100 11.64 -0.79 -1.92
C ALA A 100 10.78 0.32 -2.53
N GLN A 101 10.40 1.33 -1.76
CA GLN A 101 9.66 2.49 -2.25
C GLN A 101 10.37 3.15 -3.44
N GLY A 102 11.68 3.37 -3.36
CA GLY A 102 12.43 3.96 -4.47
C GLY A 102 12.39 3.12 -5.76
N ILE A 103 12.41 1.80 -5.65
CA ILE A 103 12.28 0.89 -6.81
C ILE A 103 10.86 0.95 -7.37
N TRP A 104 9.84 0.87 -6.50
CA TRP A 104 8.42 0.91 -6.91
C TRP A 104 8.03 2.21 -7.60
N ALA A 105 8.48 3.34 -7.07
CA ALA A 105 8.28 4.63 -7.70
C ALA A 105 8.98 4.73 -9.07
N ALA A 106 10.22 4.25 -9.19
CA ALA A 106 11.01 4.39 -10.41
C ALA A 106 10.61 3.42 -11.53
N GLU A 107 10.28 2.18 -11.19
CA GLU A 107 10.03 1.11 -12.18
C GLU A 107 8.55 0.95 -12.53
N TYR A 108 7.66 1.24 -11.57
CA TYR A 108 6.22 0.96 -11.71
C TYR A 108 5.34 2.21 -11.58
N GLY A 109 5.94 3.38 -11.33
CA GLY A 109 5.20 4.62 -11.16
C GLY A 109 4.24 4.58 -9.96
N VAL A 110 4.52 3.72 -8.97
CA VAL A 110 3.71 3.56 -7.77
C VAL A 110 4.20 4.58 -6.74
N PRO A 111 3.43 5.65 -6.46
CA PRO A 111 3.93 6.79 -5.70
C PRO A 111 4.00 6.54 -4.19
N VAL A 112 3.35 5.50 -3.66
CA VAL A 112 3.16 5.36 -2.21
C VAL A 112 3.48 3.95 -1.73
N PHE A 113 4.21 3.87 -0.62
CA PHE A 113 4.38 2.66 0.18
C PHE A 113 3.87 2.91 1.60
N ALA A 114 2.77 2.26 1.96
CA ALA A 114 2.24 2.28 3.33
C ALA A 114 2.70 1.06 4.16
N ILE A 115 3.00 1.29 5.42
CA ILE A 115 3.33 0.26 6.40
C ILE A 115 2.34 0.38 7.53
N PHE A 116 1.65 -0.71 7.83
CA PHE A 116 0.65 -0.75 8.90
C PHE A 116 1.12 -1.60 10.06
N SER A 117 0.65 -1.27 11.25
CA SER A 117 0.80 -2.06 12.47
C SER A 117 -0.53 -2.04 13.21
N ASP A 118 -0.61 -2.70 14.36
CA ASP A 118 -1.85 -2.76 15.14
C ASP A 118 -2.38 -1.37 15.53
N THR A 119 -1.50 -0.36 15.67
CA THR A 119 -1.92 0.98 16.11
C THR A 119 -1.40 2.13 15.27
N LYS A 120 -0.43 1.91 14.38
CA LYS A 120 0.20 2.98 13.60
C LYS A 120 0.27 2.64 12.12
N SER A 121 0.36 3.70 11.33
CA SER A 121 0.73 3.63 9.92
C SER A 121 1.89 4.56 9.61
N TRP A 122 2.77 4.15 8.72
CA TRP A 122 3.79 5.00 8.11
C TRP A 122 3.59 4.99 6.61
N TRP A 123 3.88 6.12 5.98
CA TRP A 123 3.67 6.30 4.55
C TRP A 123 4.96 6.88 3.98
N LEU A 124 5.47 6.24 2.94
CA LEU A 124 6.64 6.67 2.19
C LEU A 124 6.15 7.11 0.81
N SER A 125 6.62 8.28 0.37
CA SER A 125 6.37 8.85 -0.95
C SER A 125 7.67 9.28 -1.57
#